data_AF-A0A455U2X8-F1
#
_entry.id   AF-A0A455U2X8-F1
#
_cell.length_a   1.000
_cell.length_b   1.000
_cell.length_c   1.000
_cell.angle_alpha   90.00
_cell.angle_beta   90.00
_cell.angle_gamma   90.00
#
_symmetry.space_group_name_H-M   'P 1'
#
loop_
_entity.id
_entity.type
_entity.pdbx_description
1 polymer ?
#
loop_
_entity_poly.entity_id
_entity_poly.type
_entity_poly.pdbx_seq_one_letter_code
_entity_poly.pdbx_strand_id
1 'polypeptide(L)'
;MTHDQVEAMTLADCIAVMRDGHILQLGSPDEVYNNPVDMFVAGFMGSPSMNFIRATLEDNSGGYQLRIATPGEDDLVLPWPQERIAAEMAERLNQPVILGLRPEHFSEEDERLTSQAEGTLLSASVSVVEPTGADMLLRLPLGGAGK
;
A
#
# COMPACT_ATOMS: atom_id res chain seq x y z
N MET A 1 8.21 -21.24 16.01
CA MET A 1 8.71 -20.09 15.23
C MET A 1 8.73 -20.53 13.78
N THR A 2 7.95 -19.90 12.92
CA THR A 2 7.97 -20.16 11.47
C THR A 2 8.57 -18.96 10.74
N HIS A 3 9.12 -19.19 9.56
CA HIS A 3 9.52 -18.15 8.61
C HIS A 3 8.54 -18.05 7.44
N ASP A 4 7.55 -18.95 7.39
CA ASP A 4 6.50 -18.94 6.40
C ASP A 4 5.34 -18.06 6.88
N GLN A 5 5.13 -16.98 6.16
CA GLN A 5 4.09 -16.01 6.45
C GLN A 5 2.69 -16.59 6.20
N VAL A 6 2.54 -17.46 5.20
CA VAL A 6 1.25 -18.07 4.86
C VAL A 6 0.81 -18.99 5.99
N GLU A 7 1.74 -19.77 6.56
CA GLU A 7 1.48 -20.60 7.72
C GLU A 7 1.03 -19.75 8.93
N ALA A 8 1.76 -18.66 9.22
CA ALA A 8 1.42 -17.77 10.32
C ALA A 8 0.05 -17.10 10.14
N MET A 9 -0.29 -16.69 8.92
CA MET A 9 -1.56 -16.02 8.62
C MET A 9 -2.77 -16.95 8.65
N THR A 10 -2.58 -18.25 8.39
CA THR A 10 -3.70 -19.21 8.24
C THR A 10 -3.97 -20.01 9.51
N LEU A 11 -2.96 -20.24 10.35
CA LEU A 11 -3.07 -21.16 11.49
C LEU A 11 -2.98 -20.48 12.86
N ALA A 12 -2.44 -19.26 12.94
CA ALA A 12 -2.18 -18.63 14.24
C ALA A 12 -3.39 -17.82 14.73
N ASP A 13 -3.75 -17.98 16.00
CA ASP A 13 -4.68 -17.04 16.67
C ASP A 13 -4.02 -15.68 16.91
N CYS A 14 -2.68 -15.67 17.05
CA CYS A 14 -1.88 -14.48 17.30
C CYS A 14 -0.48 -14.63 16.69
N ILE A 15 0.00 -13.55 16.08
CA ILE A 15 1.32 -13.43 15.46
C ILE A 15 2.14 -12.42 16.26
N ALA A 16 3.36 -12.82 16.64
CA ALA A 16 4.39 -11.93 17.16
C ALA A 16 5.42 -11.66 16.06
N VAL A 17 5.42 -10.46 15.50
CA VAL A 17 6.43 -10.03 14.53
C VAL A 17 7.65 -9.53 15.29
N MET A 18 8.81 -10.11 14.99
CA MET A 18 10.06 -9.81 15.71
C MET A 18 11.17 -9.36 14.76
N ARG A 19 12.02 -8.45 15.24
CA ARG A 19 13.23 -8.00 14.56
C ARG A 19 14.35 -7.78 15.57
N ASP A 20 15.54 -8.28 15.26
CA ASP A 20 16.76 -8.12 16.08
C ASP A 20 16.55 -8.51 17.56
N GLY A 21 15.71 -9.52 17.82
CA GLY A 21 15.40 -10.02 19.16
C GLY A 21 14.28 -9.26 19.89
N HIS A 22 13.69 -8.24 19.29
CA HIS A 22 12.59 -7.45 19.86
C HIS A 22 11.26 -7.73 19.16
N ILE A 23 10.17 -7.81 19.92
CA ILE A 23 8.81 -7.83 19.36
C ILE A 23 8.47 -6.43 18.89
N LEU A 24 8.13 -6.30 17.61
CA LEU A 24 7.65 -5.05 17.01
C LEU A 24 6.14 -4.93 17.13
N GLN A 25 5.42 -6.01 16.83
CA GLN A 25 3.96 -6.07 16.89
C GLN A 25 3.50 -7.44 17.36
N LEU A 26 2.46 -7.45 18.19
CA LEU A 26 1.75 -8.63 18.63
C LEU A 26 0.26 -8.40 18.38
N GLY A 27 -0.39 -9.27 17.62
CA GLY A 27 -1.81 -9.14 17.29
C GLY A 27 -2.33 -10.36 16.55
N SER A 28 -3.61 -10.36 16.22
CA SER A 28 -4.18 -11.35 15.30
C SER A 28 -3.57 -11.24 13.88
N PRO A 29 -3.67 -12.28 13.04
CA PRO A 29 -3.25 -12.19 11.64
C PRO A 29 -3.84 -10.98 10.91
N ASP A 30 -5.13 -10.72 11.13
CA ASP A 30 -5.84 -9.60 10.50
C ASP A 30 -5.27 -8.24 10.95
N GLU A 31 -5.08 -8.04 12.25
CA GLU A 31 -4.51 -6.79 12.78
C GLU A 31 -3.10 -6.53 12.26
N VAL A 32 -2.25 -7.56 12.26
CA VAL A 32 -0.86 -7.45 11.80
C VAL A 32 -0.78 -7.17 10.30
N TYR A 33 -1.73 -7.69 9.52
CA TYR A 33 -1.81 -7.46 8.08
C TYR A 33 -2.43 -6.11 7.71
N ASN A 34 -3.58 -5.76 8.29
CA ASN A 34 -4.36 -4.58 7.92
C ASN A 34 -3.91 -3.32 8.65
N ASN A 35 -3.36 -3.45 9.86
CA ASN A 35 -2.94 -2.35 10.71
C ASN A 35 -1.49 -2.54 11.20
N PRO A 36 -0.51 -2.61 10.27
CA PRO A 36 0.89 -2.74 10.65
C PRO A 36 1.38 -1.48 11.38
N VAL A 37 2.14 -1.66 12.46
CA VAL A 37 2.63 -0.54 13.30
C VAL A 37 3.74 0.29 12.64
N ASP A 38 4.48 -0.29 11.70
CA ASP A 38 5.54 0.38 10.96
C ASP A 38 5.75 -0.20 9.54
N MET A 39 6.64 0.43 8.77
CA MET A 39 6.97 0.00 7.41
C MET A 39 7.65 -1.38 7.37
N PHE A 40 8.34 -1.79 8.43
CA PHE A 40 8.96 -3.12 8.47
C PHE A 40 7.89 -4.19 8.57
N VAL A 41 6.94 -4.07 9.49
CA VAL A 41 5.84 -5.02 9.63
C VAL A 41 4.97 -5.00 8.37
N ALA A 42 4.66 -3.81 7.84
CA ALA A 42 3.88 -3.66 6.60
C ALA A 42 4.53 -4.35 5.39
N GLY A 43 5.86 -4.22 5.24
CA GLY A 43 6.61 -4.82 4.14
C GLY A 43 6.93 -6.30 4.37
N PHE A 44 6.98 -6.72 5.63
CA PHE A 44 7.23 -8.11 5.99
C PHE A 44 5.98 -8.97 5.86
N MET A 45 4.79 -8.43 6.12
CA MET A 45 3.55 -9.21 6.17
C MET A 45 2.80 -9.20 4.85
N GLY A 46 2.78 -10.34 4.17
CA GLY A 46 2.08 -10.57 2.91
C GLY A 46 3.02 -10.98 1.78
N SER A 47 2.53 -11.85 0.90
CA SER A 47 3.24 -12.27 -0.30
C SER A 47 2.30 -12.17 -1.50
N PRO A 48 2.50 -11.23 -2.43
CA PRO A 48 3.63 -10.29 -2.49
C PRO A 48 3.60 -9.21 -1.39
N SER A 49 4.75 -8.61 -1.10
CA SER A 49 4.88 -7.60 -0.05
C SER A 49 4.17 -6.29 -0.40
N MET A 50 3.89 -5.46 0.61
CA MET A 50 3.31 -4.13 0.40
C MET A 50 4.22 -3.24 -0.46
N ASN A 51 3.62 -2.48 -1.38
CA ASN A 51 4.29 -1.45 -2.16
C ASN A 51 4.44 -0.17 -1.32
N PHE A 52 5.63 0.44 -1.35
CA PHE A 52 5.89 1.72 -0.70
C PHE A 52 6.18 2.79 -1.74
N ILE A 53 5.33 3.81 -1.79
CA ILE A 53 5.37 4.88 -2.79
C ILE A 53 5.56 6.20 -2.07
N ARG A 54 6.52 7.02 -2.54
CA ARG A 54 6.68 8.39 -2.01
C ARG A 54 5.55 9.26 -2.53
N ALA A 55 4.86 9.93 -1.61
CA ALA A 55 3.81 10.87 -1.91
C ALA A 55 4.01 12.17 -1.11
N THR A 56 3.29 13.22 -1.50
CA THR A 56 3.18 14.46 -0.73
C THR A 56 1.76 14.60 -0.25
N LEU A 57 1.58 14.87 1.05
CA LEU A 57 0.26 15.17 1.61
C LEU A 57 -0.11 16.62 1.30
N GLU A 58 -1.28 16.82 0.71
CA GLU A 58 -1.81 18.14 0.34
C GLU A 58 -3.18 18.40 0.91
N ASP A 59 -3.47 19.68 1.04
CA ASP A 59 -4.81 20.17 1.29
C ASP A 59 -5.64 20.13 0.00
N ASN A 60 -6.88 19.68 0.10
CA ASN A 60 -7.85 19.73 -0.98
C ASN A 60 -9.20 20.16 -0.42
N SER A 61 -9.55 21.43 -0.62
CA SER A 61 -10.86 22.08 -0.35
C SER A 61 -11.87 21.23 0.43
N GLY A 62 -11.62 20.99 1.73
CA GLY A 62 -12.50 20.19 2.61
C GLY A 62 -11.95 18.84 3.05
N GLY A 63 -10.70 18.51 2.75
CA GLY A 63 -10.02 17.29 3.18
C GLY A 63 -8.55 17.28 2.79
N TYR A 64 -7.99 16.09 2.63
CA TYR A 64 -6.61 15.91 2.18
C TYR A 64 -6.56 15.10 0.90
N GLN A 65 -5.42 15.17 0.20
CA GLN A 65 -5.09 14.30 -0.92
C GLN A 65 -3.62 13.91 -0.87
N LEU A 66 -3.27 12.83 -1.55
CA LEU A 66 -1.89 12.42 -1.77
C LEU A 66 -1.52 12.65 -3.23
N ARG A 67 -0.45 13.42 -3.46
CA ARG A 67 0.15 13.58 -4.77
C ARG A 67 1.38 12.69 -4.91
N ILE A 68 1.40 11.85 -5.93
CA ILE A 68 2.54 11.01 -6.29
C ILE A 68 3.14 11.57 -7.58
N ALA A 69 4.40 12.01 -7.52
CA ALA A 69 5.08 12.56 -8.68
C ALA A 69 5.48 11.47 -9.67
N THR A 70 5.03 11.54 -10.92
CA THR A 70 5.24 10.54 -11.99
C THR A 70 6.15 11.12 -13.09
N PRO A 71 7.42 10.69 -13.21
CA PRO A 71 8.33 11.28 -14.19
C PRO A 71 7.88 11.04 -15.63
N GLY A 72 7.63 12.13 -16.37
CA GLY A 72 7.25 12.08 -17.78
C GLY A 72 5.75 11.93 -18.04
N GLU A 73 4.93 11.93 -16.99
CA GLU A 73 3.47 11.84 -17.04
C GLU A 73 2.86 12.87 -16.05
N ASP A 74 1.52 12.94 -15.99
CA ASP A 74 0.83 13.77 -15.00
C ASP A 74 0.86 13.09 -13.62
N ASP A 75 1.08 13.89 -12.57
CA ASP A 75 1.13 13.40 -11.18
C ASP A 75 -0.16 12.66 -10.79
N LEU A 76 -0.01 11.54 -10.08
CA LEU A 76 -1.14 10.75 -9.61
C LEU A 76 -1.79 11.37 -8.36
N VAL A 77 -3.03 11.78 -8.58
CA VAL A 77 -4.11 12.29 -7.71
C VAL A 77 -4.84 11.31 -6.77
N LEU A 78 -4.36 10.92 -5.59
CA LEU A 78 -5.14 10.03 -4.71
C LEU A 78 -5.98 10.78 -3.66
N PRO A 79 -7.31 10.54 -3.55
CA PRO A 79 -8.13 11.12 -2.50
C PRO A 79 -7.78 10.53 -1.14
N TRP A 80 -7.85 11.34 -0.08
CA TRP A 80 -7.72 10.83 1.29
C TRP A 80 -9.09 10.39 1.85
N PRO A 81 -9.19 9.21 2.49
CA PRO A 81 -10.43 8.77 3.12
C PRO A 81 -10.84 9.69 4.28
N GLN A 82 -12.06 10.23 4.26
CA GLN A 82 -12.50 11.24 5.23
C GLN A 82 -12.50 10.71 6.68
N GLU A 83 -12.83 9.43 6.85
CA GLU A 83 -12.83 8.71 8.12
C GLU A 83 -11.43 8.51 8.72
N ARG A 84 -10.37 8.70 7.92
CA ARG A 84 -8.97 8.62 8.37
C ARG A 84 -8.34 9.99 8.59
N ILE A 85 -9.10 11.08 8.50
CA ILE A 85 -8.58 12.41 8.76
C ILE A 85 -8.28 12.56 10.26
N ALA A 86 -7.03 12.89 10.58
CA ALA A 86 -6.57 13.15 11.93
C ALA A 86 -6.00 14.57 12.05
N ALA A 87 -6.07 15.16 13.25
CA ALA A 87 -5.65 16.56 13.46
C ALA A 87 -4.15 16.76 13.19
N GLU A 88 -3.34 15.75 13.51
CA GLU A 88 -1.89 15.73 13.36
C GLU A 88 -1.44 15.77 11.89
N MET A 89 -2.35 15.46 10.95
CA MET A 89 -2.05 15.53 9.52
C MET A 89 -1.77 16.95 9.04
N ALA A 90 -2.36 17.97 9.68
CA ALA A 90 -2.10 19.37 9.34
C ALA A 90 -0.61 19.71 9.48
N GLU A 91 0.09 19.09 10.42
CA GLU A 91 1.53 19.26 10.64
C GLU A 91 2.38 18.59 9.56
N ARG A 92 1.79 17.70 8.74
CA ARG A 92 2.44 16.96 7.66
C ARG A 92 2.15 17.52 6.27
N LEU A 93 1.37 18.60 6.18
CA LEU A 93 1.07 19.25 4.91
C LEU A 93 2.34 19.63 4.15
N ASN A 94 2.35 19.34 2.85
CA ASN A 94 3.44 19.54 1.92
C ASN A 94 4.75 18.82 2.30
N GLN A 95 4.71 17.85 3.22
CA GLN A 95 5.85 17.01 3.55
C GLN A 95 5.80 15.68 2.79
N PRO A 96 6.98 15.09 2.48
CA PRO A 96 7.03 13.76 1.92
C PRO A 96 6.53 12.73 2.94
N VAL A 97 5.62 11.88 2.50
CA VAL A 97 5.08 10.74 3.23
C VAL A 97 5.28 9.46 2.42
N ILE A 98 5.20 8.31 3.09
CA ILE A 98 5.23 7.00 2.44
C ILE A 98 3.81 6.45 2.43
N LEU A 99 3.30 6.21 1.22
CA LEU A 99 2.05 5.50 0.99
C LEU A 99 2.35 4.00 0.88
N GLY A 100 1.69 3.21 1.72
CA GLY A 100 1.67 1.76 1.62
C GLY A 100 0.43 1.28 0.85
N LEU A 101 0.60 0.57 -0.26
CA LEU A 101 -0.48 -0.08 -1.00
C LEU A 101 -0.18 -1.56 -1.20
N ARG A 102 -1.11 -2.43 -0.84
CA ARG A 102 -0.95 -3.87 -1.09
C ARG A 102 -1.23 -4.18 -2.56
N PRO A 103 -0.57 -5.20 -3.15
CA PRO A 103 -0.80 -5.59 -4.55
C PRO A 103 -2.27 -5.81 -4.88
N GLU A 104 -3.05 -6.39 -3.97
CA GLU A 104 -4.48 -6.65 -4.14
C GLU A 104 -5.36 -5.40 -4.11
N HIS A 105 -4.81 -4.22 -3.77
CA HIS A 105 -5.52 -2.94 -3.91
C HIS A 105 -5.47 -2.40 -5.34
N PHE A 106 -4.75 -3.07 -6.24
CA PHE A 106 -4.74 -2.75 -7.67
C PHE A 106 -5.65 -3.73 -8.40
N SER A 107 -6.50 -3.20 -9.27
CA SER A 107 -7.34 -3.98 -10.16
C SER A 107 -7.22 -3.44 -11.58
N GLU A 108 -7.34 -4.30 -12.56
CA GLU A 108 -7.54 -3.85 -13.94
C GLU A 108 -8.86 -3.08 -14.05
N GLU A 109 -8.88 -2.07 -14.90
CA GLU A 109 -10.12 -1.35 -15.20
C GLU A 109 -11.10 -2.33 -15.88
N ASP A 110 -12.22 -2.62 -15.21
CA ASP A 110 -13.31 -3.37 -15.83
C ASP A 110 -14.29 -2.38 -16.48
N GLU A 111 -14.12 -2.17 -17.79
CA GLU A 111 -14.98 -1.29 -18.59
C GLU A 111 -16.49 -1.65 -18.47
N ARG A 112 -16.82 -2.89 -18.11
CA ARG A 112 -18.20 -3.36 -17.93
C ARG A 112 -18.84 -2.83 -16.65
N LEU A 113 -18.02 -2.41 -15.69
CA LEU A 113 -18.42 -1.91 -14.37
C LEU A 113 -18.21 -0.40 -14.25
N THR A 114 -18.06 0.34 -15.35
CA THR A 114 -17.76 1.79 -15.37
C THR A 114 -18.61 2.67 -14.45
N SER A 115 -19.86 2.31 -14.14
CA SER A 115 -20.72 3.02 -13.19
C SER A 115 -20.54 2.63 -11.72
N GLN A 116 -19.76 1.58 -11.44
CA GLN A 116 -19.42 1.01 -10.14
C GLN A 116 -17.90 0.90 -9.90
N ALA A 117 -17.08 1.37 -10.84
CA ALA A 117 -15.64 1.37 -10.70
C ALA A 117 -15.25 2.36 -9.59
N GLU A 118 -14.83 1.81 -8.45
CA GLU A 118 -14.27 2.58 -7.34
C GLU A 118 -12.75 2.66 -7.50
N GLY A 119 -12.18 3.82 -7.17
CA GLY A 119 -10.73 4.04 -7.16
C GLY A 119 -10.27 5.18 -8.07
N THR A 120 -8.96 5.36 -8.13
CA THR A 120 -8.30 6.35 -8.99
C THR A 120 -7.64 5.62 -10.16
N LEU A 121 -7.99 6.01 -11.39
CA LEU A 121 -7.36 5.47 -12.58
C LEU A 121 -5.88 5.85 -12.63
N LEU A 122 -5.06 4.87 -12.96
CA LEU A 122 -3.63 5.02 -13.16
C LEU A 122 -3.28 4.38 -14.51
N SER A 123 -2.60 5.13 -15.37
CA SER A 123 -1.93 4.58 -16.53
C SER A 123 -0.47 4.33 -16.18
N ALA A 124 0.04 3.12 -16.44
CA ALA A 124 1.44 2.78 -16.27
C ALA A 124 1.83 1.66 -17.24
N SER A 125 3.09 1.66 -17.69
CA SER A 125 3.61 0.60 -18.56
C SER A 125 4.05 -0.62 -17.76
N VAL A 126 3.54 -1.81 -18.11
CA VAL A 126 3.99 -3.06 -17.49
C VAL A 126 5.41 -3.38 -17.96
N SER A 127 6.34 -3.46 -17.00
CA SER A 127 7.75 -3.77 -17.27
C SER A 127 8.05 -5.27 -17.25
N VAL A 128 7.36 -6.01 -16.37
CA VAL A 128 7.53 -7.46 -16.21
C VAL A 128 6.17 -8.09 -15.93
N VAL A 129 6.00 -9.28 -16.48
CA VAL A 129 4.86 -10.16 -16.29
C VAL A 129 5.40 -11.49 -15.76
N GLU A 130 4.96 -11.90 -14.57
CA GLU A 130 5.36 -13.16 -13.93
C GLU A 130 4.12 -14.04 -13.66
N PRO A 131 3.87 -15.08 -14.49
CA PRO A 131 2.82 -16.05 -14.21
C PRO A 131 3.21 -16.95 -13.03
N THR A 132 2.37 -17.03 -12.01
CA THR A 132 2.61 -17.84 -10.79
C THR A 132 1.61 -18.98 -10.61
N GLY A 133 0.88 -19.32 -11.68
CA GLY A 133 -0.13 -20.37 -11.70
C GLY A 133 -1.51 -19.77 -11.91
N ALA A 134 -2.28 -19.63 -10.83
CA ALA A 134 -3.59 -19.00 -10.86
C ALA A 134 -3.51 -17.47 -11.00
N ASP A 135 -2.38 -16.88 -10.59
CA ASP A 135 -2.18 -15.43 -10.54
C ASP A 135 -1.08 -14.97 -11.50
N MET A 136 -1.18 -13.70 -11.90
CA MET A 136 -0.21 -13.00 -12.74
C MET A 136 0.31 -11.80 -11.96
N LEU A 137 1.60 -11.80 -11.65
CA LEU A 137 2.24 -10.68 -10.98
C LEU A 137 2.76 -9.70 -12.03
N LEU A 138 2.27 -8.46 -11.96
CA LEU A 138 2.67 -7.38 -12.85
C LEU A 138 3.63 -6.45 -12.10
N ARG A 139 4.76 -6.11 -12.73
CA ARG A 139 5.64 -5.06 -12.22
C ARG A 139 5.49 -3.81 -13.07
N LEU A 140 5.05 -2.73 -12.44
CA LEU A 140 4.86 -1.43 -13.07
C LEU A 140 5.72 -0.40 -12.32
N PRO A 141 6.52 0.41 -13.01
CA PRO A 141 7.17 1.55 -12.37
C PRO A 141 6.11 2.62 -12.07
N LEU A 142 6.04 3.05 -10.81
CA LEU A 142 5.15 4.13 -10.37
C LEU A 142 5.90 5.09 -9.47
N GLY A 143 5.78 6.38 -9.79
CA GLY A 143 6.44 7.45 -9.05
C GLY A 143 7.88 7.73 -9.47
N GLY A 144 8.45 8.80 -8.92
CA GLY A 144 9.86 9.16 -9.12
C GLY A 144 10.80 8.15 -8.48
N ALA A 145 11.87 7.78 -9.21
CA ALA A 145 12.93 6.89 -8.74
C ALA A 145 13.68 7.49 -7.53
N GLY A 146 13.09 7.37 -6.34
CA GLY A 146 13.83 7.40 -5.10
C GLY A 146 14.44 6.02 -4.91
N LYS A 147 15.78 5.94 -4.86
CA LYS A 147 16.49 4.77 -4.33
C LYS A 147 15.84 4.24 -3.06
#